data_AF-A0A1C7LY49-F1
#
_entry.id   AF-A0A1C7LY49-F1
#
_cell.length_a   1.000
_cell.length_b   1.000
_cell.length_c   1.000
_cell.angle_alpha   90.00
_cell.angle_beta   90.00
_cell.angle_gamma   90.00
#
_symmetry.space_group_name_H-M   'P 1'
#
loop_
_entity.id
_entity.type
_entity.pdbx_description
1 polymer ?
#
loop_
_entity_poly.entity_id
_entity_poly.type
_entity_poly.pdbx_seq_one_letter_code
_entity_poly.pdbx_strand_id
1 'polypeptide(L)'
;MESLTDVGWHKVFIPIGPWRYNDQRERIIAEMLRSDCLSYIAGMEPLLLSEGYFPESVENMIREASAELRELRVHLHSRWSFAWAVKS
;
A
#
# COMPACT_ATOMS: atom_id res chain seq x y z
N MET A 1 8.24 16.83 34.03
CA MET A 1 8.29 16.81 32.55
C MET A 1 8.39 15.34 32.18
N GLU A 2 7.42 14.80 31.45
CA GLU A 2 7.51 13.41 30.98
C GLU A 2 8.61 13.32 29.93
N SER A 3 9.59 12.45 30.14
CA SER A 3 10.64 12.18 29.16
C SER A 3 10.28 10.97 28.30
N LEU A 4 10.78 10.96 27.06
CA LEU A 4 10.70 9.81 26.16
C LEU A 4 12.08 9.13 26.14
N THR A 5 12.08 7.81 26.28
CA THR A 5 13.25 6.94 26.17
C THR A 5 13.05 5.96 25.01
N ASP A 6 14.10 5.24 24.59
CA ASP A 6 14.04 4.28 23.47
C ASP A 6 13.41 4.86 22.19
N VAL A 7 13.88 6.04 21.79
CA VAL A 7 13.37 6.73 20.60
C VAL A 7 14.03 6.16 19.36
N GLY A 8 13.23 5.73 18.39
CA GLY A 8 13.73 5.18 17.13
C GLY A 8 12.77 5.36 15.97
N TRP A 9 13.29 5.12 14.77
CA TRP A 9 12.49 5.07 13.55
C TRP A 9 13.10 4.09 12.55
N HIS A 10 12.26 3.55 11.68
CA HIS A 10 12.69 2.65 10.62
C HIS A 10 11.83 2.81 9.37
N LYS A 11 12.39 2.48 8.20
CA LYS A 11 11.71 2.57 6.92
C LYS A 11 11.99 1.32 6.09
N VAL A 12 10.93 0.68 5.61
CA VAL A 12 11.02 -0.49 4.73
C VAL A 12 10.24 -0.26 3.44
N PHE A 13 10.71 -0.87 2.37
CA PHE A 13 10.04 -0.89 1.08
C PHE A 13 9.58 -2.31 0.78
N ILE A 14 8.28 -2.49 0.61
CA ILE A 14 7.69 -3.80 0.35
C ILE A 14 7.12 -3.78 -1.08
N PRO A 15 7.51 -4.73 -1.95
CA PRO A 15 6.94 -4.86 -3.30
C PRO A 15 5.42 -5.11 -3.26
N ILE A 16 4.64 -4.37 -4.03
CA ILE A 16 3.17 -4.55 -4.20
C ILE A 16 2.84 -5.65 -5.22
N GLY A 17 3.32 -6.86 -5.01
CA GLY A 17 3.11 -8.01 -5.90
C GLY A 17 4.39 -8.76 -6.24
N PRO A 18 4.28 -9.99 -6.77
CA PRO A 18 5.42 -10.88 -6.90
C PRO A 18 6.21 -10.74 -8.22
N TRP A 19 6.95 -9.65 -8.46
CA TRP A 19 7.87 -9.51 -9.61
C TRP A 19 9.34 -9.93 -9.38
N ARG A 20 9.86 -9.97 -8.14
CA ARG A 20 11.25 -10.44 -7.89
C ARG A 20 11.50 -10.87 -6.44
N TYR A 21 11.89 -12.14 -6.22
CA TYR A 21 12.25 -12.67 -4.89
C TYR A 21 13.32 -13.74 -4.98
N ASN A 22 14.13 -13.82 -3.93
CA ASN A 22 15.03 -14.95 -3.67
C ASN A 22 14.50 -15.83 -2.51
N ASP A 23 13.48 -15.36 -1.79
CA ASP A 23 12.93 -15.96 -0.58
C ASP A 23 11.40 -16.11 -0.66
N GLN A 24 10.89 -17.21 -0.09
CA GLN A 24 9.45 -17.54 -0.15
C GLN A 24 8.61 -16.62 0.74
N ARG A 25 9.14 -16.19 1.88
CA ARG A 25 8.41 -15.29 2.80
C ARG A 25 8.25 -13.91 2.17
N GLU A 26 9.30 -13.37 1.54
CA GLU A 26 9.21 -12.10 0.82
C GLU A 26 8.15 -12.13 -0.28
N ARG A 27 8.08 -13.25 -1.04
CA ARG A 27 7.06 -13.44 -2.06
C ARG A 27 5.64 -13.39 -1.49
N ILE A 28 5.39 -14.11 -0.39
CA ILE A 28 4.08 -14.14 0.26
C ILE A 28 3.67 -12.73 0.73
N ILE A 29 4.60 -12.01 1.38
CA ILE A 29 4.34 -10.65 1.84
C ILE A 29 3.99 -9.73 0.67
N ALA A 30 4.72 -9.84 -0.45
CA ALA A 30 4.44 -9.06 -1.65
C ALA A 30 3.07 -9.40 -2.28
N GLU A 31 2.71 -10.69 -2.32
CA GLU A 31 1.40 -11.12 -2.79
C GLU A 31 0.25 -10.60 -1.91
N MET A 32 0.43 -10.64 -0.58
CA MET A 32 -0.52 -10.07 0.38
C MET A 32 -0.68 -8.56 0.16
N LEU A 33 0.43 -7.83 0.05
CA LEU A 33 0.39 -6.38 -0.15
C LEU A 33 -0.34 -6.00 -1.46
N ARG A 34 -0.16 -6.77 -2.53
CA ARG A 34 -0.93 -6.58 -3.77
C ARG A 34 -2.42 -6.79 -3.56
N SER A 35 -2.81 -7.83 -2.83
CA SER A 35 -4.21 -8.11 -2.50
C SER A 35 -4.84 -6.99 -1.66
N ASP A 36 -4.08 -6.47 -0.69
CA ASP A 36 -4.51 -5.36 0.15
C ASP A 36 -4.68 -4.09 -0.68
N CYS A 37 -3.73 -3.75 -1.56
CA CYS A 37 -3.84 -2.60 -2.44
C CYS A 37 -5.04 -2.70 -3.40
N LEU A 38 -5.32 -3.89 -3.96
CA LEU A 38 -6.48 -4.09 -4.82
C LEU A 38 -7.80 -3.88 -4.05
N SER A 39 -7.88 -4.39 -2.81
CA SER A 39 -9.04 -4.18 -1.95
C SER A 39 -9.21 -2.71 -1.58
N TYR A 40 -8.10 -2.02 -1.29
CA TYR A 40 -8.08 -0.59 -1.01
C TYR A 40 -8.59 0.23 -2.21
N ILE A 41 -8.08 -0.03 -3.43
CA ILE A 41 -8.52 0.64 -4.66
C ILE A 41 -10.02 0.44 -4.90
N ALA A 42 -10.53 -0.79 -4.75
CA ALA A 42 -11.96 -1.05 -4.88
C ALA A 42 -12.81 -0.29 -3.84
N GLY A 43 -12.27 -0.09 -2.64
CA GLY A 43 -12.92 0.70 -1.59
C GLY A 43 -12.88 2.22 -1.78
N MET A 44 -12.18 2.74 -2.79
CA MET A 44 -12.07 4.19 -3.03
C MET A 44 -13.25 4.81 -3.74
N GLU A 45 -14.08 4.02 -4.41
CA GLU A 45 -15.26 4.51 -5.14
C GLU A 45 -16.15 5.46 -4.32
N PRO A 46 -16.66 5.10 -3.12
CA PRO A 46 -17.54 5.98 -2.35
C PRO A 46 -16.85 7.29 -1.94
N LEU A 47 -15.56 7.25 -1.62
CA LEU A 47 -14.79 8.43 -1.23
C LEU A 47 -14.62 9.39 -2.42
N LEU A 48 -14.23 8.87 -3.58
CA LEU A 48 -14.02 9.70 -4.76
C LEU A 48 -15.34 10.32 -5.24
N LEU A 49 -16.45 9.59 -5.16
CA LEU A 49 -17.76 10.15 -5.45
C LEU A 49 -18.16 11.25 -4.45
N SER A 50 -17.86 11.09 -3.15
CA SER A 50 -18.16 12.13 -2.15
C SER A 50 -17.36 13.43 -2.36
N GLU A 51 -16.17 13.33 -2.96
CA GLU A 51 -15.34 14.49 -3.33
C GLU A 51 -15.77 15.14 -4.66
N GLY A 52 -16.84 14.63 -5.31
CA GLY A 52 -17.42 15.25 -6.50
C GLY A 52 -16.82 14.79 -7.83
N TYR A 53 -16.03 13.71 -7.84
CA TYR A 53 -15.56 13.11 -9.10
C TYR A 53 -16.71 12.49 -9.89
N PHE A 54 -16.61 12.56 -11.22
CA PHE A 54 -17.63 11.95 -12.10
C PHE A 54 -17.60 10.41 -12.01
N PRO A 55 -18.75 9.73 -11.95
CA PRO A 55 -18.82 8.28 -11.82
C PRO A 55 -17.99 7.52 -12.87
N GLU A 56 -18.08 7.91 -14.14
CA GLU A 56 -17.30 7.29 -15.23
C GLU A 56 -15.79 7.46 -15.03
N SER A 57 -15.36 8.61 -14.50
CA SER A 57 -13.94 8.85 -14.21
C SER A 57 -13.45 7.98 -13.06
N VAL A 58 -14.27 7.81 -12.02
CA VAL A 58 -13.97 6.93 -10.87
C VAL A 58 -13.88 5.48 -11.31
N GLU A 59 -14.86 5.00 -12.07
CA GLU A 59 -14.87 3.62 -12.60
C GLU A 59 -13.64 3.35 -13.46
N ASN A 60 -13.33 4.25 -14.41
CA ASN A 60 -12.16 4.13 -15.27
C ASN A 60 -10.85 4.10 -14.43
N MET A 61 -10.72 5.00 -13.46
CA MET A 61 -9.53 5.07 -12.60
C MET A 61 -9.31 3.78 -11.80
N ILE A 62 -10.37 3.27 -11.15
CA ILE A 62 -10.33 2.03 -10.37
C ILE A 62 -9.98 0.85 -11.27
N ARG A 63 -10.58 0.76 -12.45
CA ARG A 63 -10.34 -0.31 -13.40
C ARG A 63 -8.89 -0.33 -13.89
N GLU A 64 -8.37 0.82 -14.35
CA GLU A 64 -7.01 0.89 -14.88
C GLU A 64 -5.96 0.65 -13.77
N ALA A 65 -6.11 1.27 -12.60
CA ALA A 65 -5.21 1.04 -11.46
C ALA A 65 -5.22 -0.43 -11.00
N SER A 66 -6.40 -1.06 -10.98
CA SER A 66 -6.51 -2.49 -10.67
C SER A 66 -5.85 -3.37 -11.72
N ALA A 67 -5.96 -3.02 -13.01
CA ALA A 67 -5.33 -3.77 -14.09
C ALA A 67 -3.81 -3.68 -14.04
N GLU A 68 -3.26 -2.49 -13.77
CA GLU A 68 -1.81 -2.28 -13.59
C GLU A 68 -1.22 -3.17 -12.48
N LEU A 69 -1.89 -3.23 -11.32
CA LEU A 69 -1.46 -4.07 -10.20
C LEU A 69 -1.69 -5.56 -10.43
N ARG A 70 -2.70 -5.96 -11.20
CA ARG A 70 -2.93 -7.39 -11.52
C ARG A 70 -1.91 -7.92 -12.51
N GLU A 71 -1.60 -7.14 -13.52
CA GLU A 71 -0.69 -7.52 -14.61
C GLU A 71 0.77 -7.27 -14.26
N LEU A 72 1.04 -6.62 -13.11
CA LEU A 72 2.38 -6.26 -12.66
C LEU A 72 3.14 -5.43 -13.73
N ARG A 73 2.41 -4.63 -14.52
CA ARG A 73 2.99 -3.75 -15.56
C ARG A 73 3.98 -2.74 -14.97
N VAL A 74 3.75 -2.37 -13.72
CA VAL A 74 4.58 -1.43 -12.95
C VAL A 74 5.10 -2.11 -11.69
N HIS A 75 6.39 -1.94 -11.40
CA HIS A 75 7.05 -2.50 -10.22
C HIS A 75 7.04 -1.48 -9.07
N LEU A 76 5.93 -1.41 -8.34
CA LEU A 76 5.71 -0.42 -7.29
C LEU A 76 6.06 -0.94 -5.89
N HIS A 77 6.66 -0.11 -5.05
CA HIS A 77 6.90 -0.45 -3.65
C HIS A 77 5.99 0.38 -2.74
N SER A 78 5.39 -0.25 -1.73
CA SER A 78 4.80 0.46 -0.61
C SER A 78 5.88 0.81 0.40
N ARG A 79 5.91 2.07 0.83
CA ARG A 79 6.87 2.59 1.80
C ARG A 79 6.23 2.62 3.18
N TRP A 80 6.72 1.78 4.07
CA TRP A 80 6.27 1.73 5.46
C TRP A 80 7.28 2.44 6.35
N SER A 81 6.81 3.42 7.11
CA SER A 81 7.63 4.22 8.03
C SER A 81 7.12 3.99 9.44
N PHE A 82 8.01 3.59 10.34
CA PHE A 82 7.73 3.32 11.74
C PHE A 82 8.51 4.29 12.60
N ALA A 83 7.90 4.76 13.68
CA ALA A 83 8.56 5.53 14.72
C ALA A 83 8.05 5.03 16.07
N TRP A 84 8.93 4.97 17.07
CA TRP A 84 8.60 4.50 18.42
C TRP A 84 9.36 5.29 19.48
N ALA A 85 8.79 5.26 20.69
CA ALA A 85 9.35 5.79 21.92
C ALA A 85 8.64 5.15 23.12
N VAL A 86 9.31 5.08 24.26
CA VAL A 86 8.78 4.61 25.54
C VAL A 86 8.63 5.80 26.48
N LYS A 87 7.47 5.90 27.13
CA LYS A 87 7.23 6.91 28.17
C LYS A 87 7.97 6.52 29.44
N SER A 88 8.71 7.48 30.02
CA SER A 88 9.42 7.34 31.30
C SER A 88 8.75 8.11 32.43
#